data_AF-A0A5C7G7C2-F1
#
_entry.id   AF-A0A5C7G7C2-F1
#
_cell.length_a   1.000
_cell.length_b   1.000
_cell.length_c   1.000
_cell.angle_alpha   90.00
_cell.angle_beta   90.00
_cell.angle_gamma   90.00
#
_symmetry.space_group_name_H-M   'P 1'
#
loop_
_entity.id
_entity.type
_entity.pdbx_description
1 polymer ?
#
loop_
_entity_poly.entity_id
_entity_poly.type
_entity_poly.pdbx_seq_one_letter_code
_entity_poly.pdbx_strand_id
1 'polypeptide(L)'
;MTLTERHAGSASAGDGWLFSRQPRAAWVWVMAIVTGTYLLVECGFNSRLLDVVGGMPDKHAVEAIEVRGRLISGAAVALVLWPFLLRRGVHRGWHPLRTAAALLAISVPAIALTYHAERELVDAIVERSSPEQRYLAVNLLTVQNALVAGGVELANLPLTREQLAAPDGKTFLAVFPLLAYSTRNLEEKIREQKAHMLRSVTDRAYGGLDKNYNRFLASREELIKRYNEDYLVGCDKYNAALSGIGARQQRAWRDYTARLARRGLSPERVPPAYWRRVRDDVRANGVPVPKGWDPGDRGAFDDAIERKVRTSAMEEFHAAVARHFDGQRLAPNLDKRGFFSHPLVQDDWRRKLQYADTGVRLPIDLPSDREAPRFFERAVYEKVLDWHVQDKLKKHSAPVATFADDGRHQELGMDSMRAMVVPPVALAFSIMGALVHLIKLALFVVQLAFGRGFTYGLAKGAFVTGSSLALLGVFHFVPTSQIPHQPLYDYFEQRGAMLGGEGTPTLGGRAMVFYARSVIQVQPVAYPLFEAVRVHVLRGHDFGYRPTTIADDSHD
;
A
#
# COMPACT_ATOMS: atom_id res chain seq x y z
N MET A 1 70.95 0.25 -61.28
CA MET A 1 71.72 0.16 -60.03
C MET A 1 71.50 1.46 -59.28
N THR A 2 70.59 1.48 -58.29
CA THR A 2 70.59 2.31 -57.08
C THR A 2 69.30 2.05 -56.29
N LEU A 3 69.51 1.67 -55.03
CA LEU A 3 68.55 1.46 -53.95
C LEU A 3 67.91 2.78 -53.50
N THR A 4 66.71 2.68 -52.89
CA THR A 4 66.17 3.41 -51.71
C THR A 4 64.64 3.42 -51.83
N GLU A 5 63.80 3.20 -50.84
CA GLU A 5 63.91 2.85 -49.43
C GLU A 5 62.49 2.41 -49.02
N ARG A 6 62.34 1.25 -48.37
CA ARG A 6 61.08 0.87 -47.73
C ARG A 6 60.99 1.65 -46.42
N HIS A 7 60.07 2.59 -46.33
CA HIS A 7 59.64 3.12 -45.03
C HIS A 7 58.87 2.04 -44.26
N ALA A 8 59.58 1.39 -43.35
CA ALA A 8 59.00 0.71 -42.21
C ALA A 8 58.33 1.77 -41.32
N GLY A 9 56.99 1.79 -41.32
CA GLY A 9 56.22 2.55 -40.36
C GLY A 9 56.50 2.03 -38.95
N SER A 10 57.11 2.88 -38.14
CA SER A 10 57.33 2.66 -36.72
C SER A 10 56.01 2.42 -36.01
N ALA A 11 55.75 1.17 -35.62
CA ALA A 11 54.77 0.88 -34.58
C ALA A 11 55.22 1.59 -33.30
N SER A 12 54.48 2.61 -32.87
CA SER A 12 54.75 3.30 -31.61
C SER A 12 54.66 2.30 -30.46
N ALA A 13 55.74 2.16 -29.71
CA ALA A 13 55.96 1.19 -28.62
C ALA A 13 55.10 1.44 -27.34
N GLY A 14 53.85 1.89 -27.47
CA GLY A 14 53.02 2.30 -26.34
C GLY A 14 51.56 1.84 -26.34
N ASP A 15 51.06 1.25 -27.43
CA ASP A 15 49.68 0.75 -27.52
C ASP A 15 49.68 -0.78 -27.45
N GLY A 16 49.16 -1.32 -26.35
CA GLY A 16 48.91 -2.75 -26.22
C GLY A 16 47.65 -3.13 -26.98
N TRP A 17 47.55 -4.39 -27.40
CA TRP A 17 46.36 -4.90 -28.12
C TRP A 17 45.04 -4.64 -27.37
N LEU A 18 45.06 -4.62 -26.03
CA LEU A 18 43.87 -4.41 -25.20
C LEU A 18 43.64 -2.95 -24.76
N PHE A 19 44.72 -2.18 -24.55
CA PHE A 19 44.68 -0.81 -24.04
C PHE A 19 45.48 0.13 -24.94
N SER A 20 44.86 1.24 -25.32
CA SER A 20 45.49 2.29 -26.11
C SER A 20 45.38 3.65 -25.43
N ARG A 21 46.20 4.60 -25.88
CA ARG A 21 46.00 6.01 -25.54
C ARG A 21 44.64 6.48 -26.07
N GLN A 22 43.85 7.06 -25.18
CA GLN A 22 42.50 7.56 -25.48
C GLN A 22 42.43 9.06 -25.17
N PRO A 23 41.86 9.89 -26.07
CA PRO A 23 41.75 11.31 -25.83
C PRO A 23 40.81 11.60 -24.65
N ARG A 24 41.15 12.63 -23.86
CA ARG A 24 40.31 13.18 -22.78
C ARG A 24 39.21 14.07 -23.37
N ALA A 25 38.39 13.51 -24.23
CA ALA A 25 37.36 14.25 -24.95
C ALA A 25 36.22 14.73 -24.03
N ALA A 26 35.57 15.84 -24.37
CA ALA A 26 34.49 16.43 -23.58
C ALA A 26 33.33 15.44 -23.28
N TRP A 27 33.02 14.52 -24.21
CA TRP A 27 31.97 13.52 -23.99
C TRP A 27 32.28 12.55 -22.85
N VAL A 28 33.56 12.32 -22.52
CA VAL A 28 33.98 11.45 -21.41
C VAL A 28 33.62 12.10 -20.07
N TRP A 29 33.82 13.41 -19.96
CA TRP A 29 33.40 14.19 -18.79
C TRP A 29 31.88 14.16 -18.62
N VAL A 30 31.13 14.41 -19.70
CA VAL A 30 29.65 14.31 -19.68
C VAL A 30 29.21 12.94 -19.18
N MET A 31 29.79 11.86 -19.73
CA MET A 31 29.44 10.51 -19.31
C MET A 31 29.82 10.24 -17.84
N ALA A 32 30.97 10.72 -17.37
CA ALA A 32 31.36 10.53 -15.97
C ALA A 32 30.40 11.25 -15.01
N ILE A 33 30.05 12.50 -15.30
CA ILE A 33 29.15 13.32 -14.47
C ILE A 33 27.74 12.72 -14.44
N VAL A 34 27.17 12.38 -15.61
CA VAL A 34 25.82 11.83 -15.69
C VAL A 34 25.76 10.43 -15.08
N THR A 35 26.76 9.57 -15.31
CA THR A 35 26.83 8.25 -14.67
C THR A 35 26.97 8.37 -13.15
N GLY A 36 27.81 9.30 -12.66
CA GLY A 36 27.93 9.57 -11.23
C GLY A 36 26.62 10.07 -10.62
N THR A 37 25.92 10.98 -11.30
CA THR A 37 24.61 11.48 -10.85
C THR A 37 23.57 10.36 -10.79
N TYR A 38 23.52 9.50 -11.82
CA TYR A 38 22.67 8.31 -11.82
C TYR A 38 23.00 7.39 -10.63
N LEU A 39 24.28 7.10 -10.38
CA LEU A 39 24.68 6.26 -9.25
C LEU A 39 24.28 6.86 -7.90
N LEU A 40 24.35 8.18 -7.73
CA LEU A 40 23.87 8.83 -6.49
C LEU A 40 22.37 8.56 -6.28
N VAL A 41 21.57 8.68 -7.35
CA VAL A 41 20.13 8.39 -7.33
C VAL A 41 19.87 6.90 -7.06
N GLU A 42 20.57 6.01 -7.77
CA GLU A 42 20.47 4.54 -7.62
C GLU A 42 20.82 4.10 -6.18
N CYS A 43 21.89 4.64 -5.60
CA CYS A 43 22.28 4.36 -4.22
C CYS A 43 21.15 4.76 -3.26
N GLY A 44 20.63 5.99 -3.38
CA GLY A 44 19.55 6.45 -2.51
C GLY A 44 18.24 5.69 -2.70
N PHE A 45 17.96 5.22 -3.92
CA PHE A 45 16.83 4.35 -4.21
C PHE A 45 17.03 2.97 -3.57
N ASN A 46 18.22 2.36 -3.67
CA ASN A 46 18.50 1.04 -3.13
C ASN A 46 18.31 0.97 -1.61
N SER A 47 18.69 2.03 -0.87
CA SER A 47 18.43 2.06 0.58
C SER A 47 16.94 2.11 0.92
N ARG A 48 16.11 2.83 0.13
CA ARG A 48 14.65 2.84 0.29
C ARG A 48 14.01 1.53 -0.17
N LEU A 49 14.46 0.95 -1.27
CA LEU A 49 13.99 -0.35 -1.76
C LEU A 49 14.13 -1.39 -0.66
N LEU A 50 15.28 -1.43 0.02
CA LEU A 50 15.52 -2.38 1.09
C LEU A 50 14.60 -2.14 2.31
N ASP A 51 14.33 -0.88 2.65
CA ASP A 51 13.40 -0.53 3.74
C ASP A 51 11.96 -0.95 3.44
N VAL A 52 11.51 -0.78 2.19
CA VAL A 52 10.18 -1.23 1.73
C VAL A 52 10.12 -2.74 1.79
N VAL A 53 11.08 -3.42 1.19
CA VAL A 53 11.05 -4.87 0.97
C VAL A 53 11.30 -5.67 2.25
N GLY A 54 12.13 -5.17 3.15
CA GLY A 54 12.40 -5.81 4.44
C GLY A 54 11.37 -5.48 5.53
N GLY A 55 10.38 -4.63 5.23
CA GLY A 55 9.30 -4.26 6.11
C GLY A 55 7.99 -5.03 5.84
N MET A 56 6.88 -4.49 6.34
CA MET A 56 5.52 -4.86 5.90
C MET A 56 4.91 -3.67 5.15
N PRO A 57 5.35 -3.39 3.92
CA PRO A 57 4.87 -2.23 3.17
C PRO A 57 3.40 -2.44 2.78
N ASP A 58 2.64 -1.35 2.72
CA ASP A 58 1.30 -1.40 2.12
C ASP A 58 1.40 -1.61 0.60
N LYS A 59 0.28 -1.99 -0.04
CA LYS A 59 0.23 -2.26 -1.48
C LYS A 59 0.69 -1.03 -2.30
N HIS A 60 0.38 0.18 -1.83
CA HIS A 60 0.75 1.43 -2.48
C HIS A 60 2.25 1.72 -2.43
N ALA A 61 2.92 1.45 -1.32
CA ALA A 61 4.36 1.59 -1.16
C ALA A 61 5.11 0.62 -2.07
N VAL A 62 4.63 -0.62 -2.21
CA VAL A 62 5.19 -1.60 -3.15
C VAL A 62 5.02 -1.13 -4.60
N GLU A 63 3.83 -0.67 -4.97
CA GLU A 63 3.59 -0.16 -6.33
C GLU A 63 4.44 1.08 -6.63
N ALA A 64 4.55 2.00 -5.68
CA ALA A 64 5.32 3.23 -5.82
C ALA A 64 6.83 2.96 -5.96
N ILE A 65 7.38 1.97 -5.24
CA ILE A 65 8.78 1.57 -5.38
C ILE A 65 9.02 0.83 -6.70
N GLU A 66 8.06 0.02 -7.16
CA GLU A 66 8.12 -0.72 -8.42
C GLU A 66 8.17 0.23 -9.62
N VAL A 67 7.30 1.23 -9.66
CA VAL A 67 7.29 2.25 -10.73
C VAL A 67 8.62 2.99 -10.79
N ARG A 68 9.15 3.42 -9.64
CA ARG A 68 10.43 4.14 -9.59
C ARG A 68 11.60 3.24 -9.97
N GLY A 69 11.64 2.00 -9.50
CA GLY A 69 12.67 1.03 -9.84
C GLY A 69 12.77 0.82 -11.35
N ARG A 70 11.64 0.59 -12.03
CA ARG A 70 11.59 0.41 -13.48
C ARG A 70 12.09 1.62 -14.26
N LEU A 71 11.74 2.84 -13.81
CA LEU A 71 12.22 4.08 -14.44
C LEU A 71 13.73 4.23 -14.29
N ILE A 72 14.27 3.92 -13.11
CA ILE A 72 15.69 3.97 -12.82
C ILE A 72 16.46 2.91 -13.64
N SER A 73 15.98 1.66 -13.69
CA SER A 73 16.53 0.62 -14.57
C SER A 73 16.53 1.04 -16.04
N GLY A 74 15.44 1.66 -16.52
CA GLY A 74 15.35 2.20 -17.87
C GLY A 74 16.38 3.29 -18.15
N ALA A 75 16.63 4.18 -17.18
CA ALA A 75 17.69 5.18 -17.27
C ALA A 75 19.07 4.53 -17.33
N ALA A 76 19.30 3.45 -16.58
CA ALA A 76 20.54 2.67 -16.64
C ALA A 76 20.78 2.12 -18.05
N VAL A 77 19.77 1.53 -18.69
CA VAL A 77 19.86 1.03 -20.08
C VAL A 77 20.12 2.16 -21.06
N ALA A 78 19.43 3.30 -20.93
CA ALA A 78 19.69 4.48 -21.75
C ALA A 78 21.16 4.92 -21.65
N LEU A 79 21.71 5.01 -20.44
CA LEU A 79 23.10 5.39 -20.20
C LEU A 79 24.12 4.43 -20.81
N VAL A 80 23.79 3.14 -20.94
CA VAL A 80 24.60 2.17 -21.69
C VAL A 80 24.74 2.56 -23.17
N LEU A 81 23.69 3.10 -23.78
CA LEU A 81 23.64 3.48 -25.20
C LEU A 81 24.29 4.83 -25.51
N TRP A 82 24.34 5.75 -24.54
CA TRP A 82 24.84 7.13 -24.74
C TRP A 82 26.26 7.25 -25.32
N PRO A 83 27.27 6.46 -24.89
CA PRO A 83 28.62 6.58 -25.43
C PRO A 83 28.71 6.40 -26.94
N PHE A 84 27.84 5.56 -27.53
CA PHE A 84 27.80 5.36 -28.98
C PHE A 84 27.33 6.64 -29.70
N LEU A 85 26.25 7.26 -29.22
CA LEU A 85 25.70 8.48 -29.82
C LEU A 85 26.61 9.69 -29.61
N LEU A 86 27.19 9.85 -28.42
CA LEU A 86 28.10 10.95 -28.14
C LEU A 86 29.37 10.88 -28.98
N ARG A 87 29.97 9.70 -29.13
CA ARG A 87 31.12 9.49 -30.03
C ARG A 87 30.73 9.80 -31.47
N ARG A 88 29.58 9.32 -31.94
CA ARG A 88 29.06 9.58 -33.29
C ARG A 88 28.82 11.07 -33.53
N GLY A 89 28.26 11.78 -32.54
CA GLY A 89 28.02 13.22 -32.60
C GLY A 89 29.32 14.02 -32.70
N VAL A 90 30.33 13.67 -31.89
CA VAL A 90 31.66 14.29 -31.95
C VAL A 90 32.33 14.03 -33.31
N HIS A 91 32.34 12.78 -33.78
CA HIS A 91 32.96 12.42 -35.06
C HIS A 91 32.28 13.09 -36.28
N ARG A 92 30.97 13.35 -36.20
CA ARG A 92 30.21 14.01 -37.27
C ARG A 92 30.04 15.52 -37.07
N GLY A 93 30.64 16.10 -36.03
CA GLY A 93 30.52 17.54 -35.74
C GLY A 93 29.07 17.99 -35.50
N TRP A 94 28.25 17.17 -34.85
CA TRP A 94 26.85 17.54 -34.55
C TRP A 94 26.79 18.74 -33.59
N HIS A 95 25.89 19.68 -33.90
CA HIS A 95 25.54 20.75 -32.97
C HIS A 95 25.01 20.19 -31.63
N PRO A 96 25.32 20.80 -30.47
CA PRO A 96 24.89 20.30 -29.16
C PRO A 96 23.39 20.01 -29.04
N LEU A 97 22.54 20.86 -29.62
CA LEU A 97 21.07 20.64 -29.64
C LEU A 97 20.67 19.36 -30.37
N ARG A 98 21.33 19.03 -31.49
CA ARG A 98 21.08 17.79 -32.24
C ARG A 98 21.53 16.57 -31.45
N THR A 99 22.67 16.68 -30.77
CA THR A 99 23.16 15.61 -29.88
C THR A 99 22.20 15.41 -28.71
N ALA A 100 21.73 16.47 -28.06
CA ALA A 100 20.73 16.40 -26.99
C ALA A 100 19.41 15.78 -27.46
N ALA A 101 18.90 16.20 -28.63
CA ALA A 101 17.70 15.60 -29.23
C ALA A 101 17.89 14.12 -29.53
N ALA A 102 19.06 13.70 -30.03
CA ALA A 102 19.36 12.30 -30.29
C ALA A 102 19.47 11.47 -28.98
N LEU A 103 20.03 12.05 -27.91
CA LEU A 103 20.07 11.41 -26.59
C LEU A 103 18.66 11.23 -26.02
N LEU A 104 17.80 12.24 -26.12
CA LEU A 104 16.40 12.12 -25.71
C LEU A 104 15.65 11.08 -26.55
N ALA A 105 15.85 11.10 -27.87
CA ALA A 105 15.21 10.17 -28.80
C ALA A 105 15.62 8.70 -28.59
N ILE A 106 16.80 8.41 -28.02
CA ILE A 106 17.15 7.05 -27.62
C ILE A 106 16.73 6.72 -26.18
N SER A 107 16.75 7.72 -25.29
CA SER A 107 16.47 7.49 -23.87
C SER A 107 15.00 7.20 -23.62
N VAL A 108 14.08 7.92 -24.27
CA VAL A 108 12.63 7.70 -24.10
C VAL A 108 12.23 6.28 -24.51
N PRO A 109 12.58 5.76 -25.71
CA PRO A 109 12.30 4.38 -26.07
C PRO A 109 13.03 3.35 -25.20
N ALA A 110 14.28 3.62 -24.78
CA ALA A 110 15.01 2.71 -23.91
C ALA A 110 14.31 2.57 -22.54
N ILE A 111 13.92 3.69 -21.93
CA ILE A 111 13.18 3.69 -20.66
C ILE A 111 11.83 2.99 -20.81
N ALA A 112 11.06 3.32 -21.86
CA ALA A 112 9.76 2.69 -22.09
C ALA A 112 9.90 1.17 -22.33
N LEU A 113 10.84 0.75 -23.17
CA LEU A 113 11.08 -0.66 -23.46
C LEU A 113 11.51 -1.43 -22.21
N THR A 114 12.44 -0.89 -21.41
CA THR A 114 12.86 -1.52 -20.15
C THR A 114 11.71 -1.59 -19.15
N TYR A 115 10.94 -0.51 -19.01
CA TYR A 115 9.78 -0.47 -18.12
C TYR A 115 8.76 -1.56 -18.47
N HIS A 116 8.41 -1.68 -19.77
CA HIS A 116 7.50 -2.73 -20.23
C HIS A 116 8.13 -4.12 -20.10
N ALA A 117 9.41 -4.30 -20.43
CA ALA A 117 10.08 -5.60 -20.33
C ALA A 117 10.13 -6.12 -18.88
N GLU A 118 10.43 -5.26 -17.90
CA GLU A 118 10.43 -5.65 -16.48
C GLU A 118 9.02 -5.94 -15.97
N ARG A 119 8.01 -5.21 -16.45
CA ARG A 119 6.60 -5.49 -16.16
C ARG A 119 6.16 -6.84 -16.72
N GLU A 120 6.36 -7.05 -18.01
CA GLU A 120 6.01 -8.29 -18.70
C GLU A 120 6.76 -9.49 -18.11
N LEU A 121 8.01 -9.31 -17.66
CA LEU A 121 8.73 -10.38 -16.97
C LEU A 121 8.03 -10.80 -15.67
N VAL A 122 7.65 -9.85 -14.83
CA VAL A 122 6.94 -10.13 -13.57
C VAL A 122 5.56 -10.72 -13.86
N ASP A 123 4.80 -10.10 -14.76
CA ASP A 123 3.46 -10.55 -15.13
C ASP A 123 3.51 -11.97 -15.72
N ALA A 124 4.47 -12.28 -16.60
CA ALA A 124 4.66 -13.62 -17.12
C ALA A 124 5.03 -14.67 -16.05
N ILE A 125 5.80 -14.30 -15.02
CA ILE A 125 6.10 -15.20 -13.89
C ILE A 125 4.82 -15.48 -13.08
N VAL A 126 4.00 -14.46 -12.85
CA VAL A 126 2.75 -14.57 -12.09
C VAL A 126 1.68 -15.34 -12.87
N GLU A 127 1.47 -15.03 -14.14
CA GLU A 127 0.46 -15.68 -14.98
C GLU A 127 0.76 -17.15 -15.23
N ARG A 128 2.04 -17.51 -15.42
CA ARG A 128 2.47 -18.91 -15.61
C ARG A 128 2.55 -19.71 -14.31
N SER A 129 2.25 -19.09 -13.17
CA SER A 129 2.31 -19.79 -11.89
C SER A 129 1.17 -20.78 -11.73
N SER A 130 1.48 -21.98 -11.23
CA SER A 130 0.46 -23.02 -10.98
C SER A 130 -0.37 -22.70 -9.72
N PRO A 131 -1.55 -23.33 -9.54
CA PRO A 131 -2.36 -23.17 -8.33
C PRO A 131 -1.58 -23.46 -7.04
N GLU A 132 -0.72 -24.48 -7.06
CA GLU A 132 0.16 -24.86 -5.94
C GLU A 132 1.15 -23.75 -5.61
N GLN A 133 1.72 -23.13 -6.64
CA GLN A 133 2.70 -22.05 -6.50
C GLN A 133 2.06 -20.80 -5.91
N ARG A 134 0.86 -20.46 -6.37
CA ARG A 134 0.04 -19.36 -5.86
C ARG A 134 -0.35 -19.59 -4.38
N TYR A 135 -0.80 -20.80 -4.05
CA TYR A 135 -1.09 -21.18 -2.66
C TYR A 135 0.15 -21.10 -1.75
N LEU A 136 1.30 -21.58 -2.24
CA LEU A 136 2.54 -21.55 -1.49
C LEU A 136 3.02 -20.11 -1.25
N ALA A 137 2.91 -19.22 -2.24
CA ALA A 137 3.25 -17.80 -2.12
C ALA A 137 2.46 -17.11 -0.99
N VAL A 138 1.14 -17.36 -0.90
CA VAL A 138 0.29 -16.83 0.19
C VAL A 138 0.83 -17.22 1.57
N ASN A 139 1.20 -18.49 1.73
CA ASN A 139 1.70 -19.01 3.00
C ASN A 139 3.12 -18.52 3.30
N LEU A 140 4.00 -18.44 2.31
CA LEU A 140 5.36 -17.94 2.46
C LEU A 140 5.43 -16.47 2.86
N LEU A 141 4.60 -15.63 2.23
CA LEU A 141 4.47 -14.23 2.63
C LEU A 141 3.93 -14.09 4.04
N THR A 142 3.05 -15.00 4.48
CA THR A 142 2.58 -15.02 5.88
C THR A 142 3.73 -15.29 6.83
N VAL A 143 4.58 -16.27 6.52
CA VAL A 143 5.77 -16.58 7.31
C VAL A 143 6.70 -15.36 7.33
N GLN A 144 7.06 -14.80 6.17
CA GLN A 144 7.91 -13.61 6.07
C GLN A 144 7.35 -12.45 6.93
N ASN A 145 6.08 -12.13 6.81
CA ASN A 145 5.43 -11.07 7.58
C ASN A 145 5.43 -11.38 9.08
N ALA A 146 5.27 -12.65 9.48
CA ALA A 146 5.32 -13.04 10.89
C ALA A 146 6.74 -12.89 11.48
N LEU A 147 7.79 -13.15 10.69
CA LEU A 147 9.18 -12.87 11.08
C LEU A 147 9.42 -11.38 11.26
N VAL A 148 8.95 -10.56 10.30
CA VAL A 148 9.03 -9.10 10.41
C VAL A 148 8.26 -8.61 11.64
N ALA A 149 7.10 -9.21 11.92
CA ALA A 149 6.25 -8.89 13.06
C ALA A 149 6.90 -9.21 14.41
N GLY A 150 7.86 -10.14 14.45
CA GLY A 150 8.39 -10.71 15.69
C GLY A 150 7.44 -11.73 16.32
N GLY A 151 6.47 -12.24 15.55
CA GLY A 151 5.44 -13.15 16.02
C GLY A 151 5.82 -14.62 15.99
N VAL A 152 7.00 -14.95 15.46
CA VAL A 152 7.49 -16.33 15.37
C VAL A 152 8.99 -16.30 15.49
N GLU A 153 9.51 -17.08 16.42
CA GLU A 153 10.90 -17.50 16.38
C GLU A 153 10.99 -18.74 15.50
N LEU A 154 11.70 -18.66 14.38
CA LEU A 154 11.97 -19.85 13.58
C LEU A 154 12.98 -20.70 14.33
N ALA A 155 12.58 -21.93 14.66
CA ALA A 155 13.49 -22.92 15.21
C ALA A 155 14.73 -23.03 14.29
N ASN A 156 15.92 -22.90 14.88
CA ASN A 156 17.22 -22.91 14.18
C ASN A 156 17.55 -21.67 13.33
N LEU A 157 16.85 -20.55 13.54
CA LEU A 157 17.27 -19.21 13.10
C LEU A 157 17.24 -18.27 14.33
N PRO A 158 18.24 -18.34 15.22
CA PRO A 158 18.33 -17.52 16.43
C PRO A 158 18.73 -16.07 16.08
N LEU A 159 17.98 -15.43 15.18
CA LEU A 159 18.16 -14.03 14.84
C LEU A 159 17.26 -13.17 15.71
N THR A 160 17.83 -12.18 16.38
CA THR A 160 17.06 -11.18 17.11
C THR A 160 16.28 -10.30 16.15
N ARG A 161 15.27 -9.60 16.67
CA ARG A 161 14.53 -8.60 15.90
C ARG A 161 15.45 -7.50 15.36
N GLU A 162 16.48 -7.10 16.11
CA GLU A 162 17.45 -6.13 15.61
C GLU A 162 18.24 -6.68 14.42
N GLN A 163 18.63 -7.97 14.46
CA GLN A 163 19.35 -8.61 13.36
C GLN A 163 18.48 -8.74 12.10
N LEU A 164 17.18 -9.03 12.22
CA LEU A 164 16.26 -9.04 11.08
C LEU A 164 15.95 -7.64 10.55
N ALA A 165 16.03 -6.61 11.40
CA ALA A 165 15.87 -5.21 11.00
C ALA A 165 17.15 -4.61 10.38
N ALA A 166 18.30 -5.25 10.56
CA ALA A 166 19.56 -4.87 9.93
C ALA A 166 19.50 -5.02 8.39
N PRO A 167 20.40 -4.37 7.62
CA PRO A 167 20.33 -4.38 6.16
C PRO A 167 20.39 -5.78 5.53
N ASP A 168 21.27 -6.64 6.02
CA ASP A 168 21.34 -8.05 5.61
C ASP A 168 20.09 -8.83 6.03
N GLY A 169 19.53 -8.56 7.21
CA GLY A 169 18.26 -9.12 7.69
C GLY A 169 17.08 -8.80 6.77
N LYS A 170 16.91 -7.54 6.42
CA LYS A 170 15.92 -7.07 5.44
C LYS A 170 16.10 -7.72 4.08
N THR A 171 17.35 -7.89 3.65
CA THR A 171 17.68 -8.53 2.36
C THR A 171 17.35 -10.01 2.40
N PHE A 172 17.65 -10.69 3.50
CA PHE A 172 17.26 -12.07 3.70
C PHE A 172 15.75 -12.23 3.65
N LEU A 173 14.99 -11.37 4.35
CA LEU A 173 13.53 -11.39 4.32
C LEU A 173 12.98 -11.19 2.90
N ALA A 174 13.62 -10.32 2.09
CA ALA A 174 13.28 -10.09 0.68
C ALA A 174 13.34 -11.36 -0.18
N VAL A 175 14.40 -12.14 -0.02
CA VAL A 175 14.70 -13.31 -0.85
C VAL A 175 14.21 -14.62 -0.21
N PHE A 176 13.86 -14.59 1.08
CA PHE A 176 13.44 -15.74 1.87
C PHE A 176 12.29 -16.53 1.22
N PRO A 177 11.18 -15.90 0.79
CA PRO A 177 10.10 -16.64 0.15
C PRO A 177 10.58 -17.44 -1.06
N LEU A 178 11.45 -16.87 -1.89
CA LEU A 178 11.97 -17.52 -3.08
C LEU A 178 12.94 -18.67 -2.74
N LEU A 179 13.76 -18.52 -1.70
CA LEU A 179 14.60 -19.60 -1.18
C LEU A 179 13.77 -20.74 -0.57
N ALA A 180 12.71 -20.39 0.15
CA ALA A 180 11.83 -21.34 0.81
C ALA A 180 10.83 -22.01 -0.15
N TYR A 181 10.62 -21.45 -1.33
CA TYR A 181 9.70 -21.94 -2.37
C TYR A 181 9.93 -23.41 -2.78
N SER A 182 11.18 -23.86 -2.81
CA SER A 182 11.55 -25.26 -3.12
C SER A 182 11.38 -26.23 -1.95
N THR A 183 10.94 -25.75 -0.78
CA THR A 183 10.79 -26.57 0.43
C THR A 183 9.51 -27.38 0.35
N ARG A 184 9.64 -28.66 0.02
CA ARG A 184 8.55 -29.63 0.15
C ARG A 184 8.09 -29.69 1.62
N ASN A 185 6.78 -29.83 1.81
CA ASN A 185 6.12 -29.96 3.12
C ASN A 185 6.31 -28.76 4.06
N LEU A 186 6.63 -27.57 3.52
CA LEU A 186 6.64 -26.35 4.33
C LEU A 186 5.29 -26.13 5.03
N GLU A 187 4.19 -26.43 4.34
CA GLU A 187 2.85 -26.38 4.92
C GLU A 187 2.71 -27.24 6.16
N GLU A 188 3.17 -28.49 6.13
CA GLU A 188 3.10 -29.40 7.27
C GLU A 188 3.87 -28.83 8.46
N LYS A 189 5.06 -28.27 8.19
CA LYS A 189 5.94 -27.68 9.21
C LYS A 189 5.35 -26.43 9.86
N ILE A 190 4.59 -25.63 9.12
CA ILE A 190 4.01 -24.38 9.63
C ILE A 190 2.56 -24.53 10.08
N ARG A 191 1.92 -25.67 9.84
CA ARG A 191 0.47 -25.87 10.06
C ARG A 191 0.05 -25.53 11.49
N GLU A 192 0.79 -26.04 12.47
CA GLU A 192 0.49 -25.86 13.89
C GLU A 192 0.69 -24.40 14.34
N GLN A 193 1.66 -23.70 13.74
CA GLN A 193 1.97 -22.32 14.09
C GLN A 193 1.20 -21.29 13.24
N LYS A 194 0.55 -21.69 12.14
CA LYS A 194 -0.11 -20.80 11.17
C LYS A 194 -1.07 -19.81 11.83
N ALA A 195 -1.87 -20.27 12.79
CA ALA A 195 -2.80 -19.41 13.52
C ALA A 195 -2.06 -18.35 14.37
N HIS A 196 -0.96 -18.72 15.02
CA HIS A 196 -0.12 -17.80 15.79
C HIS A 196 0.56 -16.76 14.88
N MET A 197 1.09 -17.21 13.73
CA MET A 197 1.67 -16.32 12.71
C MET A 197 0.64 -15.30 12.24
N LEU A 198 -0.54 -15.77 11.84
CA LEU A 198 -1.63 -14.90 11.39
C LEU A 198 -2.08 -13.94 12.48
N ARG A 199 -2.12 -14.37 13.75
CA ARG A 199 -2.42 -13.48 14.89
C ARG A 199 -1.42 -12.35 14.98
N SER A 200 -0.12 -12.65 14.98
CA SER A 200 0.92 -11.62 15.07
C SER A 200 0.92 -10.63 13.90
N VAL A 201 0.74 -11.14 12.67
CA VAL A 201 0.68 -10.32 11.46
C VAL A 201 -0.56 -9.44 11.48
N THR A 202 -1.70 -10.00 11.93
CA THR A 202 -2.97 -9.26 12.01
C THR A 202 -2.90 -8.19 13.10
N ASP A 203 -2.45 -8.54 14.31
CA ASP A 203 -2.27 -7.61 15.43
C ASP A 203 -1.45 -6.39 15.02
N ARG A 204 -0.29 -6.62 14.37
CA ARG A 204 0.57 -5.54 13.89
C ARG A 204 -0.04 -4.74 12.74
N ALA A 205 -0.74 -5.39 11.80
CA ALA A 205 -1.43 -4.71 10.70
C ALA A 205 -2.53 -3.75 11.21
N TYR A 206 -3.19 -4.09 12.33
CA TYR A 206 -4.16 -3.21 12.98
C TYR A 206 -3.51 -2.16 13.89
N GLY A 207 -2.18 -2.17 14.09
CA GLY A 207 -1.45 -1.21 14.91
C GLY A 207 -1.34 -1.57 16.39
N GLY A 208 -1.70 -2.80 16.77
CA GLY A 208 -1.64 -3.30 18.14
C GLY A 208 -2.74 -2.76 19.05
N LEU A 209 -2.76 -3.26 20.29
CA LEU A 209 -3.78 -2.93 21.29
C LEU A 209 -3.87 -1.43 21.58
N ASP A 210 -2.75 -0.76 21.83
CA ASP A 210 -2.73 0.64 22.25
C ASP A 210 -3.29 1.60 21.18
N LYS A 211 -2.87 1.42 19.91
CA LYS A 211 -3.37 2.26 18.80
C LYS A 211 -4.87 2.03 18.57
N ASN A 212 -5.33 0.78 18.67
CA ASN A 212 -6.75 0.45 18.56
C ASN A 212 -7.56 1.03 19.72
N TYR A 213 -7.03 0.96 20.94
CA TYR A 213 -7.69 1.52 22.11
C TYR A 213 -7.84 3.04 21.99
N ASN A 214 -6.79 3.75 21.57
CA ASN A 214 -6.85 5.19 21.35
C ASN A 214 -7.85 5.57 20.25
N ARG A 215 -7.87 4.83 19.13
CA ARG A 215 -8.85 5.04 18.06
C ARG A 215 -10.27 4.79 18.55
N PHE A 216 -10.47 3.75 19.35
CA PHE A 216 -11.75 3.46 20.00
C PHE A 216 -12.19 4.61 20.90
N LEU A 217 -11.31 5.13 21.76
CA LEU A 217 -11.63 6.28 22.63
C LEU A 217 -12.01 7.53 21.81
N ALA A 218 -11.24 7.87 20.78
CA ALA A 218 -11.54 9.02 19.92
C ALA A 218 -12.91 8.86 19.21
N SER A 219 -13.17 7.68 18.63
CA SER A 219 -14.45 7.39 17.98
C SER A 219 -15.64 7.41 18.95
N ARG A 220 -15.41 6.99 20.21
CA ARG A 220 -16.41 7.02 21.28
C ARG A 220 -16.77 8.46 21.63
N GLU A 221 -15.78 9.33 21.76
CA GLU A 221 -15.98 10.75 22.03
C GLU A 221 -16.77 11.43 20.90
N GLU A 222 -16.41 11.17 19.65
CA GLU A 222 -17.14 11.68 18.48
C GLU A 222 -18.62 11.24 18.50
N LEU A 223 -18.88 9.98 18.87
CA LEU A 223 -20.24 9.44 18.92
C LEU A 223 -21.05 10.02 20.09
N ILE A 224 -20.41 10.29 21.23
CA ILE A 224 -21.02 11.02 22.36
C ILE A 224 -21.39 12.44 21.95
N LYS A 225 -20.48 13.13 21.26
CA LYS A 225 -20.73 14.46 20.74
C LYS A 225 -21.94 14.47 19.80
N ARG A 226 -22.00 13.53 18.85
CA ARG A 226 -23.13 13.36 17.93
C ARG A 226 -24.46 13.11 18.65
N TYR A 227 -24.46 12.29 19.70
CA TYR A 227 -25.67 12.06 20.50
C TYR A 227 -26.16 13.36 21.15
N ASN A 228 -25.26 14.11 21.80
CA ASN A 228 -25.60 15.30 22.55
C ASN A 228 -25.97 16.48 21.65
N GLU A 229 -25.21 16.71 20.58
CA GLU A 229 -25.29 17.93 19.77
C GLU A 229 -26.26 17.80 18.59
N ASP A 230 -26.42 16.60 18.02
CA ASP A 230 -27.28 16.40 16.85
C ASP A 230 -28.57 15.67 17.21
N TYR A 231 -28.47 14.52 17.86
CA TYR A 231 -29.62 13.65 18.12
C TYR A 231 -30.58 14.25 19.16
N LEU A 232 -30.06 14.69 20.32
CA LEU A 232 -30.88 15.32 21.37
C LEU A 232 -31.50 16.64 20.89
N VAL A 233 -30.75 17.47 20.17
CA VAL A 233 -31.29 18.71 19.58
C VAL A 233 -32.42 18.42 18.59
N GLY A 234 -32.30 17.35 17.79
CA GLY A 234 -33.40 16.86 16.94
C GLY A 234 -34.61 16.42 17.76
N CYS A 235 -34.39 15.67 18.85
CA CYS A 235 -35.46 15.24 19.75
C CYS A 235 -36.16 16.42 20.43
N ASP A 236 -35.42 17.44 20.84
CA ASP A 236 -35.98 18.65 21.46
C ASP A 236 -36.88 19.41 20.50
N LYS A 237 -36.46 19.57 19.24
CA LYS A 237 -37.30 20.18 18.18
C LYS A 237 -38.57 19.36 17.94
N TYR A 238 -38.45 18.04 17.87
CA TYR A 238 -39.58 17.13 17.72
C TYR A 238 -40.57 17.28 18.90
N ASN A 239 -40.09 17.23 20.13
CA ASN A 239 -40.91 17.34 21.33
C ASN A 239 -41.54 18.74 21.48
N ALA A 240 -40.80 19.81 21.11
CA ALA A 240 -41.32 21.16 21.08
C ALA A 240 -42.49 21.30 20.08
N ALA A 241 -42.38 20.69 18.89
CA ALA A 241 -43.47 20.65 17.92
C ALA A 241 -44.71 19.94 18.47
N LEU A 242 -44.54 18.82 19.19
CA LEU A 242 -45.64 18.08 19.81
C LEU A 242 -46.31 18.84 20.96
N SER A 243 -45.52 19.44 21.86
CA SER A 243 -46.07 20.24 22.98
C SER A 243 -46.85 21.46 22.47
N GLY A 244 -46.48 22.00 21.30
CA GLY A 244 -47.15 23.11 20.65
C GLY A 244 -48.46 22.76 19.91
N ILE A 245 -48.88 21.49 19.87
CA ILE A 245 -50.08 21.06 19.12
C ILE A 245 -51.33 21.80 19.60
N GLY A 246 -51.58 21.86 20.91
CA GLY A 246 -52.78 22.51 21.46
C GLY A 246 -52.87 23.99 21.09
N ALA A 247 -51.76 24.72 21.16
CA ALA A 247 -51.71 26.13 20.77
C ALA A 247 -51.96 26.33 19.26
N ARG A 248 -51.45 25.41 18.42
CA ARG A 248 -51.69 25.42 16.97
C ARG A 248 -53.14 25.09 16.63
N GLN A 249 -53.74 24.10 17.28
CA GLN A 249 -55.16 23.75 17.16
C GLN A 249 -56.06 24.94 17.49
N GLN A 250 -55.84 25.58 18.65
CA GLN A 250 -56.61 26.75 19.07
C GLN A 250 -56.47 27.93 18.09
N ARG A 251 -55.25 28.22 17.62
CA ARG A 251 -55.01 29.29 16.64
C ARG A 251 -55.75 29.00 15.33
N ALA A 252 -55.59 27.80 14.78
CA ALA A 252 -56.22 27.41 13.52
C ALA A 252 -57.76 27.41 13.62
N TRP A 253 -58.32 26.97 14.76
CA TRP A 253 -59.77 27.02 14.99
C TRP A 253 -60.29 28.45 15.10
N ARG A 254 -59.57 29.35 15.80
CA ARG A 254 -59.90 30.78 15.84
C ARG A 254 -59.85 31.41 14.45
N ASP A 255 -58.83 31.09 13.66
CA ASP A 255 -58.70 31.62 12.30
C ASP A 255 -59.82 31.10 11.39
N TYR A 256 -60.18 29.82 11.51
CA TYR A 256 -61.30 29.19 10.80
C TYR A 256 -62.64 29.85 11.15
N THR A 257 -62.96 29.97 12.44
CA THR A 257 -64.20 30.59 12.92
C THR A 257 -64.29 32.06 12.54
N ALA A 258 -63.19 32.81 12.63
CA ALA A 258 -63.14 34.20 12.17
C ALA A 258 -63.41 34.34 10.67
N ARG A 259 -62.90 33.43 9.84
CA ARG A 259 -63.18 33.41 8.39
C ARG A 259 -64.64 33.10 8.08
N LEU A 260 -65.26 32.17 8.80
CA LEU A 260 -66.68 31.88 8.67
C LEU A 260 -67.55 33.07 9.11
N ALA A 261 -67.19 33.72 10.21
CA ALA A 261 -67.92 34.87 10.74
C ALA A 261 -67.96 36.05 9.75
N ARG A 262 -66.89 36.29 8.98
CA ARG A 262 -66.87 37.30 7.89
C ARG A 262 -67.89 37.03 6.79
N ARG A 263 -68.38 35.79 6.67
CA ARG A 263 -69.43 35.37 5.72
C ARG A 263 -70.79 35.20 6.41
N GLY A 264 -70.93 35.64 7.67
CA GLY A 264 -72.16 35.51 8.45
C GLY A 264 -72.47 34.08 8.91
N LEU A 265 -71.48 33.18 8.93
CA LEU A 265 -71.65 31.77 9.28
C LEU A 265 -70.97 31.44 10.62
N SER A 266 -71.49 30.43 11.32
CA SER A 266 -70.79 29.74 12.42
C SER A 266 -70.57 28.26 12.06
N PRO A 267 -69.59 27.57 12.67
CA PRO A 267 -69.29 26.16 12.39
C PRO A 267 -70.52 25.25 12.44
N GLU A 268 -71.42 25.47 13.41
CA GLU A 268 -72.62 24.66 13.66
C GLU A 268 -73.78 25.00 12.72
N ARG A 269 -73.69 26.13 11.99
CA ARG A 269 -74.77 26.69 11.16
C ARG A 269 -74.41 26.78 9.68
N VAL A 270 -73.35 26.09 9.25
CA VAL A 270 -73.00 26.03 7.83
C VAL A 270 -74.04 25.17 7.09
N PRO A 271 -74.76 25.69 6.07
CA PRO A 271 -75.72 24.88 5.35
C PRO A 271 -75.04 23.74 4.56
N PRO A 272 -75.63 22.53 4.48
CA PRO A 272 -75.02 21.37 3.82
C PRO A 272 -74.49 21.63 2.40
N ALA A 273 -75.18 22.49 1.63
CA ALA A 273 -74.76 22.89 0.29
C ALA A 273 -73.37 23.56 0.25
N TYR A 274 -72.93 24.19 1.34
CA TYR A 274 -71.64 24.88 1.44
C TYR A 274 -70.52 24.03 2.06
N TRP A 275 -70.83 22.84 2.60
CA TRP A 275 -69.86 22.01 3.32
C TRP A 275 -68.64 21.65 2.49
N ARG A 276 -68.83 21.33 1.20
CA ARG A 276 -67.71 21.03 0.29
C ARG A 276 -66.77 22.23 0.15
N ARG A 277 -67.32 23.42 -0.07
CA ARG A 277 -66.53 24.64 -0.23
C ARG A 277 -65.77 24.99 1.06
N VAL A 278 -66.40 24.81 2.22
CA VAL A 278 -65.75 25.03 3.52
C VAL A 278 -64.62 24.03 3.74
N ARG A 279 -64.82 22.74 3.43
CA ARG A 279 -63.75 21.73 3.48
C ARG A 279 -62.56 22.10 2.59
N ASP A 280 -62.84 22.52 1.35
CA ASP A 280 -61.79 22.88 0.39
C ASP A 280 -61.03 24.13 0.85
N ASP A 281 -61.72 25.13 1.43
CA ASP A 281 -61.09 26.31 2.06
C ASP A 281 -60.20 25.92 3.24
N VAL A 282 -60.70 25.07 4.16
CA VAL A 282 -59.93 24.59 5.32
C VAL A 282 -58.67 23.83 4.90
N ARG A 283 -58.77 22.97 3.87
CA ARG A 283 -57.62 22.25 3.29
C ARG A 283 -56.64 23.20 2.60
N ALA A 284 -57.13 24.16 1.83
CA ALA A 284 -56.28 25.16 1.17
C ALA A 284 -55.52 26.02 2.18
N ASN A 285 -56.10 26.25 3.36
CA ASN A 285 -55.46 26.91 4.49
C ASN A 285 -54.59 25.97 5.36
N GLY A 286 -54.31 24.76 4.87
CA GLY A 286 -53.31 23.86 5.46
C GLY A 286 -53.82 22.94 6.56
N VAL A 287 -55.13 22.76 6.74
CA VAL A 287 -55.68 21.76 7.68
C VAL A 287 -56.28 20.59 6.90
N PRO A 288 -55.66 19.39 6.93
CA PRO A 288 -56.03 18.26 6.07
C PRO A 288 -57.22 17.47 6.62
N VAL A 289 -58.39 18.11 6.72
CA VAL A 289 -59.63 17.48 7.21
C VAL A 289 -60.15 16.38 6.26
N PRO A 290 -60.77 15.29 6.76
CA PRO A 290 -61.31 14.19 5.95
C PRO A 290 -62.36 14.62 4.91
N LYS A 291 -62.55 13.83 3.84
CA LYS A 291 -63.52 14.12 2.75
C LYS A 291 -64.94 14.35 3.25
N GLY A 292 -65.36 13.62 4.29
CA GLY A 292 -66.68 13.72 4.92
C GLY A 292 -66.72 14.60 6.16
N TRP A 293 -65.68 15.39 6.45
CA TRP A 293 -65.65 16.24 7.65
C TRP A 293 -66.84 17.20 7.72
N ASP A 294 -67.48 17.25 8.88
CA ASP A 294 -68.54 18.20 9.24
C ASP A 294 -67.90 19.54 9.68
N PRO A 295 -68.27 20.69 9.09
CA PRO A 295 -67.76 22.01 9.49
C PRO A 295 -67.87 22.33 10.99
N GLY A 296 -68.80 21.71 11.73
CA GLY A 296 -68.96 21.86 13.17
C GLY A 296 -68.15 20.88 14.02
N ASP A 297 -67.56 19.84 13.43
CA ASP A 297 -66.80 18.81 14.15
C ASP A 297 -65.38 19.31 14.48
N ARG A 298 -65.26 19.96 15.64
CA ARG A 298 -63.98 20.43 16.16
C ARG A 298 -63.02 19.28 16.47
N GLY A 299 -63.50 18.12 16.92
CA GLY A 299 -62.64 16.99 17.28
C GLY A 299 -61.86 16.49 16.06
N ALA A 300 -62.56 16.20 14.96
CA ALA A 300 -61.91 15.75 13.73
C ALA A 300 -61.03 16.83 13.07
N PHE A 301 -61.30 18.11 13.31
CA PHE A 301 -60.44 19.22 12.90
C PHE A 301 -59.13 19.24 13.70
N ASP A 302 -59.22 19.16 15.02
CA ASP A 302 -58.07 19.16 15.93
C ASP A 302 -57.19 17.93 15.68
N ASP A 303 -57.79 16.75 15.43
CA ASP A 303 -57.08 15.53 15.03
C ASP A 303 -56.33 15.67 13.70
N ALA A 304 -56.91 16.39 12.73
CA ALA A 304 -56.26 16.61 11.43
C ALA A 304 -55.00 17.48 11.56
N ILE A 305 -55.02 18.47 12.45
CA ILE A 305 -53.85 19.29 12.78
C ILE A 305 -52.81 18.46 13.52
N GLU A 306 -53.23 17.70 14.52
CA GLU A 306 -52.33 16.83 15.28
C GLU A 306 -51.58 15.87 14.36
N ARG A 307 -52.28 15.14 13.48
CA ARG A 307 -51.64 14.25 12.51
C ARG A 307 -50.64 14.99 11.62
N LYS A 308 -51.01 16.15 11.09
CA LYS A 308 -50.11 16.96 10.25
C LYS A 308 -48.84 17.35 11.01
N VAL A 309 -48.98 17.88 12.23
CA VAL A 309 -47.85 18.31 13.05
C VAL A 309 -46.95 17.13 13.40
N ARG A 310 -47.51 15.99 13.79
CA ARG A 310 -46.75 14.76 14.09
C ARG A 310 -45.96 14.27 12.88
N THR A 311 -46.59 14.20 11.71
CA THR A 311 -45.91 13.76 10.48
C THR A 311 -44.78 14.71 10.10
N SER A 312 -45.04 16.02 10.05
CA SER A 312 -44.01 17.00 9.68
C SER A 312 -42.86 17.05 10.69
N ALA A 313 -43.14 16.96 11.99
CA ALA A 313 -42.10 16.93 13.02
C ALA A 313 -41.24 15.66 12.90
N MET A 314 -41.85 14.50 12.61
CA MET A 314 -41.13 13.25 12.40
C MET A 314 -40.28 13.28 11.13
N GLU A 315 -40.78 13.86 10.03
CA GLU A 315 -40.02 14.03 8.79
C GLU A 315 -38.82 14.97 8.99
N GLU A 316 -39.01 16.08 9.69
CA GLU A 316 -37.93 17.02 10.02
C GLU A 316 -36.87 16.36 10.91
N PHE A 317 -37.29 15.60 11.93
CA PHE A 317 -36.40 14.82 12.78
C PHE A 317 -35.59 13.80 11.97
N HIS A 318 -36.25 12.98 11.15
CA HIS A 318 -35.56 12.01 10.31
C HIS A 318 -34.60 12.69 9.34
N ALA A 319 -34.95 13.83 8.74
CA ALA A 319 -34.07 14.57 7.84
C ALA A 319 -32.83 15.12 8.55
N ALA A 320 -32.94 15.49 9.83
CA ALA A 320 -31.80 15.91 10.64
C ALA A 320 -30.87 14.73 10.97
N VAL A 321 -31.42 13.60 11.41
CA VAL A 321 -30.64 12.43 11.86
C VAL A 321 -30.06 11.63 10.68
N ALA A 322 -30.80 11.49 9.58
CA ALA A 322 -30.42 10.69 8.42
C ALA A 322 -29.11 11.15 7.74
N ARG A 323 -28.74 12.44 7.91
CA ARG A 323 -27.45 12.99 7.43
C ARG A 323 -26.24 12.27 8.01
N HIS A 324 -26.39 11.61 9.15
CA HIS A 324 -25.29 10.97 9.88
C HIS A 324 -25.31 9.45 9.78
N PHE A 325 -26.32 8.85 9.15
CA PHE A 325 -26.55 7.39 9.11
C PHE A 325 -26.98 6.91 7.72
N ASP A 326 -26.35 7.42 6.66
CA ASP A 326 -26.57 6.97 5.27
C ASP A 326 -28.05 6.95 4.84
N GLY A 327 -28.83 7.95 5.27
CA GLY A 327 -30.25 8.04 4.92
C GLY A 327 -31.18 7.17 5.78
N GLN A 328 -30.64 6.39 6.73
CA GLN A 328 -31.42 5.47 7.54
C GLN A 328 -32.14 6.19 8.69
N ARG A 329 -33.28 5.62 9.12
CA ARG A 329 -34.18 6.23 10.10
C ARG A 329 -33.93 5.69 11.50
N LEU A 330 -33.86 6.59 12.46
CA LEU A 330 -33.79 6.31 13.88
C LEU A 330 -35.06 6.85 14.55
N ALA A 331 -35.56 6.18 15.58
CA ALA A 331 -36.68 6.72 16.35
C ALA A 331 -36.22 7.91 17.23
N PRO A 332 -37.08 8.91 17.49
CA PRO A 332 -36.78 9.96 18.45
C PRO A 332 -36.85 9.45 19.89
N ASN A 333 -36.24 10.21 20.82
CA ASN A 333 -36.30 10.00 22.26
C ASN A 333 -35.72 8.67 22.76
N LEU A 334 -34.73 8.10 22.06
CA LEU A 334 -33.89 7.06 22.62
C LEU A 334 -33.03 7.66 23.74
N ASP A 335 -33.08 7.01 24.90
CA ASP A 335 -32.12 7.30 25.95
C ASP A 335 -30.70 6.96 25.49
N LYS A 336 -29.71 7.41 26.27
CA LYS A 336 -28.29 7.24 25.93
C LYS A 336 -28.01 5.77 25.57
N ARG A 337 -28.39 4.86 26.47
CA ARG A 337 -28.14 3.41 26.29
C ARG A 337 -28.83 2.86 25.04
N GLY A 338 -30.08 3.25 24.78
CA GLY A 338 -30.86 2.85 23.62
C GLY A 338 -30.24 3.33 22.31
N PHE A 339 -29.79 4.58 22.26
CA PHE A 339 -29.11 5.14 21.09
C PHE A 339 -27.82 4.37 20.77
N PHE A 340 -26.90 4.25 21.74
CA PHE A 340 -25.62 3.57 21.50
C PHE A 340 -25.77 2.07 21.26
N SER A 341 -26.85 1.44 21.74
CA SER A 341 -27.13 0.02 21.50
C SER A 341 -27.88 -0.24 20.20
N HIS A 342 -28.32 0.81 19.49
CA HIS A 342 -29.09 0.65 18.28
C HIS A 342 -28.24 0.02 17.16
N PRO A 343 -28.75 -0.98 16.41
CA PRO A 343 -27.98 -1.67 15.37
C PRO A 343 -27.32 -0.71 14.37
N LEU A 344 -28.06 0.30 13.89
CA LEU A 344 -27.52 1.29 12.95
C LEU A 344 -26.34 2.09 13.50
N VAL A 345 -26.39 2.44 14.79
CA VAL A 345 -25.34 3.20 15.46
C VAL A 345 -24.12 2.32 15.68
N GLN A 346 -24.32 1.06 16.08
CA GLN A 346 -23.25 0.08 16.24
C GLN A 346 -22.58 -0.28 14.91
N ASP A 347 -23.36 -0.39 13.83
CA ASP A 347 -22.84 -0.69 12.49
C ASP A 347 -21.99 0.47 11.96
N ASP A 348 -22.47 1.71 12.09
CA ASP A 348 -21.69 2.91 11.75
C ASP A 348 -20.39 2.98 12.55
N TRP A 349 -20.48 2.78 13.87
CA TRP A 349 -19.33 2.85 14.77
C TRP A 349 -18.28 1.77 14.43
N ARG A 350 -18.70 0.54 14.14
CA ARG A 350 -17.81 -0.53 13.69
C ARG A 350 -17.15 -0.21 12.35
N ARG A 351 -17.89 0.34 11.38
CA ARG A 351 -17.31 0.72 10.08
C ARG A 351 -16.19 1.74 10.23
N LYS A 352 -16.40 2.78 11.05
CA LYS A 352 -15.37 3.79 11.35
C LYS A 352 -14.11 3.20 11.97
N LEU A 353 -14.26 2.17 12.79
CA LEU A 353 -13.14 1.47 13.43
C LEU A 353 -12.52 0.36 12.57
N GLN A 354 -13.04 0.11 11.37
CA GLN A 354 -12.66 -1.03 10.50
C GLN A 354 -12.96 -2.40 11.15
N TYR A 355 -13.96 -2.46 12.02
CA TYR A 355 -14.44 -3.68 12.68
C TYR A 355 -15.72 -4.22 12.02
N ALA A 356 -15.98 -3.82 10.78
CA ALA A 356 -17.09 -4.35 9.99
C ALA A 356 -17.04 -5.89 9.98
N ASP A 357 -18.21 -6.53 9.95
CA ASP A 357 -18.37 -7.99 9.87
C ASP A 357 -17.94 -8.82 11.11
N THR A 358 -17.23 -8.23 12.08
CA THR A 358 -16.78 -8.94 13.30
C THR A 358 -17.91 -9.35 14.25
N GLY A 359 -19.10 -8.75 14.12
CA GLY A 359 -20.22 -8.95 15.06
C GLY A 359 -19.98 -8.41 16.48
N VAL A 360 -18.82 -7.80 16.76
CA VAL A 360 -18.49 -7.29 18.10
C VAL A 360 -19.37 -6.10 18.48
N ARG A 361 -19.95 -6.15 19.69
CA ARG A 361 -20.68 -5.02 20.24
C ARG A 361 -19.71 -4.05 20.92
N LEU A 362 -19.73 -2.79 20.48
CA LEU A 362 -18.88 -1.74 21.01
C LEU A 362 -19.51 -1.13 22.28
N PRO A 363 -18.80 -1.15 23.42
CA PRO A 363 -19.32 -0.66 24.68
C PRO A 363 -19.23 0.87 24.75
N ILE A 364 -20.34 1.55 25.06
CA ILE A 364 -20.31 2.99 25.37
C ILE A 364 -19.83 3.26 26.79
N ASP A 365 -20.17 2.39 27.74
CA ASP A 365 -19.77 2.54 29.13
C ASP A 365 -18.50 1.73 29.38
N LEU A 366 -17.50 2.40 29.94
CA LEU A 366 -16.23 1.81 30.32
C LEU A 366 -16.16 1.73 31.84
N PRO A 367 -15.45 0.74 32.40
CA PRO A 367 -15.12 0.73 33.82
C PRO A 367 -14.16 1.89 34.14
N SER A 368 -13.64 1.92 35.37
CA SER A 368 -12.65 2.92 35.78
C SER A 368 -11.48 3.03 34.78
N ASP A 369 -10.88 4.21 34.65
CA ASP A 369 -9.78 4.46 33.69
C ASP A 369 -8.64 3.44 33.82
N ARG A 370 -8.40 2.94 35.04
CA ARG A 370 -7.39 1.90 35.32
C ARG A 370 -7.74 0.53 34.73
N GLU A 371 -9.03 0.20 34.63
CA GLU A 371 -9.53 -1.09 34.15
C GLU A 371 -9.97 -1.05 32.69
N ALA A 372 -10.26 0.14 32.16
CA ALA A 372 -10.79 0.35 30.82
C ALA A 372 -9.91 -0.26 29.70
N PRO A 373 -8.56 -0.18 29.72
CA PRO A 373 -7.73 -0.83 28.71
C PRO A 373 -7.88 -2.36 28.69
N ARG A 374 -7.83 -3.01 29.86
CA ARG A 374 -7.99 -4.47 29.99
C ARG A 374 -9.40 -4.94 29.70
N PHE A 375 -10.39 -4.09 29.95
CA PHE A 375 -11.76 -4.35 29.55
C PHE A 375 -11.90 -4.29 28.02
N PHE A 376 -11.37 -3.24 27.39
CA PHE A 376 -11.37 -3.09 25.93
C PHE A 376 -10.65 -4.26 25.25
N GLU A 377 -9.48 -4.64 25.75
CA GLU A 377 -8.69 -5.76 25.25
C GLU A 377 -9.54 -7.03 25.13
N ARG A 378 -10.13 -7.49 26.25
CA ARG A 378 -10.89 -8.74 26.31
C ARG A 378 -12.28 -8.64 25.67
N ALA A 379 -12.96 -7.51 25.83
CA ALA A 379 -14.34 -7.37 25.39
C ALA A 379 -14.46 -7.06 23.89
N VAL A 380 -13.46 -6.39 23.32
CA VAL A 380 -13.46 -5.86 21.95
C VAL A 380 -12.26 -6.37 21.17
N TYR A 381 -11.05 -6.00 21.58
CA TYR A 381 -9.85 -6.17 20.74
C TYR A 381 -9.55 -7.63 20.41
N GLU A 382 -9.50 -8.51 21.41
CA GLU A 382 -9.22 -9.93 21.21
C GLU A 382 -10.26 -10.59 20.30
N LYS A 383 -11.54 -10.22 20.42
CA LYS A 383 -12.61 -10.78 19.58
C LYS A 383 -12.51 -10.32 18.13
N VAL A 384 -12.20 -9.04 17.93
CA VAL A 384 -11.94 -8.47 16.60
C VAL A 384 -10.73 -9.17 15.98
N LEU A 385 -9.64 -9.29 16.74
CA LEU A 385 -8.42 -9.95 16.30
C LEU A 385 -8.68 -11.41 15.95
N ASP A 386 -9.36 -12.17 16.82
CA ASP A 386 -9.73 -13.57 16.60
C ASP A 386 -10.57 -13.73 15.33
N TRP A 387 -11.55 -12.86 15.10
CA TRP A 387 -12.37 -12.90 13.91
C TRP A 387 -11.52 -12.72 12.64
N HIS A 388 -10.64 -11.72 12.60
CA HIS A 388 -9.75 -11.49 11.45
C HIS A 388 -8.75 -12.63 11.26
N VAL A 389 -8.23 -13.20 12.35
CA VAL A 389 -7.33 -14.37 12.28
C VAL A 389 -8.06 -15.57 11.70
N GLN A 390 -9.29 -15.83 12.12
CA GLN A 390 -10.10 -16.93 11.60
C GLN A 390 -10.49 -16.73 10.13
N ASP A 391 -10.86 -15.50 9.73
CA ASP A 391 -11.13 -15.18 8.33
C ASP A 391 -9.90 -15.41 7.45
N LYS A 392 -8.72 -14.92 7.88
CA LYS A 392 -7.46 -15.19 7.18
C LYS A 392 -7.11 -16.67 7.18
N LEU A 393 -7.28 -17.38 8.30
CA LEU A 393 -6.96 -18.80 8.39
C LEU A 393 -7.78 -19.63 7.40
N LYS A 394 -9.07 -19.31 7.22
CA LYS A 394 -9.93 -19.94 6.19
C LYS A 394 -9.36 -19.75 4.79
N LYS A 395 -8.93 -18.53 4.45
CA LYS A 395 -8.32 -18.21 3.13
C LYS A 395 -6.97 -18.90 2.94
N HIS A 396 -6.11 -18.88 3.95
CA HIS A 396 -4.75 -19.44 3.91
C HIS A 396 -4.71 -20.98 4.04
N SER A 397 -5.85 -21.59 4.32
CA SER A 397 -6.02 -23.06 4.40
C SER A 397 -7.07 -23.55 3.40
N ALA A 398 -7.43 -22.71 2.43
CA ALA A 398 -8.36 -23.08 1.37
C ALA A 398 -7.74 -24.15 0.46
N PRO A 399 -8.56 -25.02 -0.17
CA PRO A 399 -8.04 -26.04 -1.09
C PRO A 399 -7.25 -25.42 -2.24
N VAL A 400 -6.12 -26.02 -2.60
CA VAL A 400 -5.22 -25.54 -3.67
C VAL A 400 -5.96 -25.32 -4.99
N ALA A 401 -6.92 -26.18 -5.33
CA ALA A 401 -7.75 -26.03 -6.53
C ALA A 401 -8.49 -24.69 -6.63
N THR A 402 -8.76 -24.02 -5.50
CA THR A 402 -9.43 -22.71 -5.51
C THR A 402 -8.52 -21.54 -5.90
N PHE A 403 -7.20 -21.78 -6.02
CA PHE A 403 -6.19 -20.83 -6.52
C PHE A 403 -5.92 -20.96 -8.02
N ALA A 404 -6.56 -21.93 -8.68
CA ALA A 404 -6.52 -22.06 -10.14
C ALA A 404 -7.18 -20.88 -10.84
N ASP A 405 -6.98 -20.80 -12.16
CA ASP A 405 -7.65 -19.81 -13.00
C ASP A 405 -9.17 -19.96 -12.88
N ASP A 406 -9.86 -18.82 -12.82
CA ASP A 406 -11.29 -18.64 -12.49
C ASP A 406 -11.71 -19.15 -11.10
N GLY A 407 -10.74 -19.50 -10.25
CA GLY A 407 -10.96 -19.94 -8.88
C GLY A 407 -11.25 -18.79 -7.91
N ARG A 408 -11.99 -19.08 -6.83
CA ARG A 408 -12.38 -18.09 -5.80
C ARG A 408 -11.19 -17.33 -5.17
N HIS A 409 -10.02 -17.96 -5.09
CA HIS A 409 -8.81 -17.38 -4.50
C HIS A 409 -7.71 -17.09 -5.54
N GLN A 410 -8.05 -17.04 -6.83
CA GLN A 410 -7.10 -16.71 -7.90
C GLN A 410 -6.39 -15.38 -7.63
N GLU A 411 -7.16 -14.31 -7.37
CA GLU A 411 -6.61 -12.96 -7.16
C GLU A 411 -5.66 -12.92 -5.95
N LEU A 412 -6.06 -13.50 -4.81
CA LEU A 412 -5.22 -13.60 -3.62
C LEU A 412 -3.89 -14.33 -3.91
N GLY A 413 -3.98 -15.42 -4.66
CA GLY A 413 -2.83 -16.22 -5.07
C GLY A 413 -1.87 -15.48 -6.01
N MET A 414 -2.42 -14.80 -7.04
CA MET A 414 -1.65 -14.02 -8.01
C MET A 414 -1.01 -12.79 -7.38
N ASP A 415 -1.73 -12.05 -6.54
CA ASP A 415 -1.20 -10.89 -5.81
C ASP A 415 -0.09 -11.33 -4.84
N SER A 416 -0.25 -12.48 -4.19
CA SER A 416 0.80 -13.05 -3.33
C SER A 416 2.02 -13.50 -4.13
N MET A 417 1.81 -14.12 -5.29
CA MET A 417 2.92 -14.48 -6.19
C MET A 417 3.68 -13.24 -6.67
N ARG A 418 2.97 -12.17 -7.03
CA ARG A 418 3.57 -10.89 -7.40
C ARG A 418 4.38 -10.29 -6.25
N ALA A 419 3.80 -10.20 -5.06
CA ALA A 419 4.47 -9.66 -3.87
C ALA A 419 5.71 -10.49 -3.45
N MET A 420 5.72 -11.79 -3.74
CA MET A 420 6.88 -12.66 -3.52
C MET A 420 8.00 -12.43 -4.56
N VAL A 421 7.67 -12.18 -5.82
CA VAL A 421 8.65 -12.11 -6.93
C VAL A 421 9.18 -10.71 -7.18
N VAL A 422 8.35 -9.67 -7.05
CA VAL A 422 8.72 -8.28 -7.36
C VAL A 422 9.96 -7.83 -6.57
N PRO A 423 10.03 -8.02 -5.24
CA PRO A 423 11.18 -7.55 -4.48
C PRO A 423 12.54 -8.13 -4.88
N PRO A 424 12.74 -9.46 -4.98
CA PRO A 424 14.04 -10.01 -5.38
C PRO A 424 14.42 -9.64 -6.81
N VAL A 425 13.45 -9.51 -7.73
CA VAL A 425 13.68 -9.08 -9.12
C VAL A 425 14.12 -7.61 -9.16
N ALA A 426 13.42 -6.72 -8.45
CA ALA A 426 13.78 -5.31 -8.37
C ALA A 426 15.18 -5.11 -7.76
N LEU A 427 15.49 -5.85 -6.70
CA LEU A 427 16.81 -5.83 -6.07
C LEU A 427 17.90 -6.31 -7.05
N ALA A 428 17.61 -7.31 -7.88
CA ALA A 428 18.57 -7.87 -8.82
C ALA A 428 18.94 -6.87 -9.92
N PHE A 429 17.93 -6.23 -10.51
CA PHE A 429 18.15 -5.19 -11.52
C PHE A 429 18.86 -3.97 -10.95
N SER A 430 18.47 -3.52 -9.75
CA SER A 430 19.10 -2.38 -9.07
C SER A 430 20.59 -2.64 -8.79
N ILE A 431 20.93 -3.77 -8.16
CA ILE A 431 22.33 -4.10 -7.83
C ILE A 431 23.15 -4.31 -9.11
N MET A 432 22.62 -5.02 -10.11
CA MET A 432 23.33 -5.23 -11.37
C MET A 432 23.57 -3.89 -12.11
N GLY A 433 22.55 -3.04 -12.17
CA GLY A 433 22.61 -1.70 -12.75
C GLY A 433 23.67 -0.83 -12.07
N ALA A 434 23.68 -0.82 -10.73
CA ALA A 434 24.66 -0.11 -9.92
C ALA A 434 26.09 -0.60 -10.17
N LEU A 435 26.34 -1.92 -10.16
CA LEU A 435 27.67 -2.50 -10.38
C LEU A 435 28.22 -2.18 -11.77
N VAL A 436 27.40 -2.35 -12.82
CA VAL A 436 27.77 -2.05 -14.20
C VAL A 436 28.15 -0.57 -14.33
N HIS A 437 27.36 0.34 -13.77
CA HIS A 437 27.62 1.76 -13.85
C HIS A 437 28.78 2.22 -12.97
N LEU A 438 29.00 1.58 -11.82
CA LEU A 438 30.16 1.84 -10.96
C LEU A 438 31.47 1.51 -11.68
N ILE A 439 31.56 0.31 -12.27
CA ILE A 439 32.76 -0.09 -13.03
C ILE A 439 32.94 0.81 -14.25
N LYS A 440 31.85 1.14 -14.96
CA LYS A 440 31.90 2.05 -16.10
C LYS A 440 32.36 3.45 -15.71
N LEU A 441 31.91 3.98 -14.58
CA LEU A 441 32.37 5.25 -14.02
C LEU A 441 33.86 5.20 -13.69
N ALA A 442 34.32 4.14 -13.02
CA ALA A 442 35.74 3.93 -12.74
C ALA A 442 36.58 3.93 -14.01
N LEU A 443 36.12 3.29 -15.09
CA LEU A 443 36.79 3.32 -16.39
C LEU A 443 36.82 4.73 -17.01
N PHE A 444 35.77 5.54 -16.85
CA PHE A 444 35.80 6.93 -17.29
C PHE A 444 36.78 7.77 -16.47
N VAL A 445 36.83 7.59 -15.15
CA VAL A 445 37.79 8.25 -14.27
C VAL A 445 39.23 7.86 -14.66
N VAL A 446 39.51 6.59 -14.91
CA VAL A 446 40.83 6.11 -15.39
C VAL A 446 41.19 6.76 -16.73
N GLN A 447 40.24 6.86 -17.67
CA GLN A 447 40.48 7.53 -18.94
C GLN A 447 40.77 9.03 -18.75
N LEU A 448 40.05 9.72 -17.87
CA LEU A 448 40.27 11.13 -17.59
C LEU A 448 41.60 11.38 -16.86
N ALA A 449 41.94 10.55 -15.87
CA ALA A 449 43.17 10.69 -15.08
C ALA A 449 44.41 10.31 -15.90
N PHE A 450 44.39 9.19 -16.62
CA PHE A 450 45.58 8.59 -17.22
C PHE A 450 45.62 8.65 -18.75
N GLY A 451 44.55 9.10 -19.41
CA GLY A 451 44.48 9.14 -20.87
C GLY A 451 44.55 7.75 -21.51
N ARG A 452 44.15 6.71 -20.78
CA ARG A 452 44.17 5.31 -21.23
C ARG A 452 42.77 4.70 -21.19
N GLY A 453 42.48 3.82 -22.13
CA GLY A 453 41.25 3.05 -22.13
C GLY A 453 41.31 1.86 -23.07
N PHE A 454 40.22 1.11 -23.12
CA PHE A 454 40.09 -0.05 -24.00
C PHE A 454 40.13 0.35 -25.47
N THR A 455 40.92 -0.39 -26.25
CA THR A 455 41.02 -0.22 -27.71
C THR A 455 39.70 -0.57 -28.40
N TYR A 456 39.05 -1.66 -27.96
CA TYR A 456 37.81 -2.17 -28.57
C TYR A 456 36.61 -2.03 -27.65
N GLY A 457 35.48 -1.57 -28.20
CA GLY A 457 34.23 -1.41 -27.46
C GLY A 457 33.68 -2.74 -26.90
N LEU A 458 33.80 -3.83 -27.65
CA LEU A 458 33.39 -5.17 -27.19
C LEU A 458 34.24 -5.66 -26.01
N ALA A 459 35.57 -5.46 -26.06
CA ALA A 459 36.45 -5.81 -24.95
C ALA A 459 36.11 -4.99 -23.69
N LYS A 460 35.81 -3.69 -23.84
CA LYS A 460 35.32 -2.86 -22.72
C LYS A 460 34.00 -3.42 -22.15
N GLY A 461 33.04 -3.77 -23.01
CA GLY A 461 31.76 -4.34 -22.60
C GLY A 461 31.94 -5.65 -21.83
N ALA A 462 32.71 -6.58 -22.38
CA ALA A 462 33.03 -7.85 -21.74
C ALA A 462 33.74 -7.66 -20.39
N PHE A 463 34.68 -6.71 -20.29
CA PHE A 463 35.32 -6.36 -19.03
C PHE A 463 34.33 -5.81 -18.00
N VAL A 464 33.48 -4.85 -18.39
CA VAL A 464 32.47 -4.27 -17.47
C VAL A 464 31.55 -5.36 -16.95
N THR A 465 30.99 -6.20 -17.82
CA THR A 465 30.09 -7.29 -17.42
C THR A 465 30.82 -8.33 -16.57
N GLY A 466 31.99 -8.78 -17.01
CA GLY A 466 32.79 -9.77 -16.29
C GLY A 466 33.22 -9.28 -14.90
N SER A 467 33.66 -8.03 -14.78
CA SER A 467 34.01 -7.42 -13.49
C SER A 467 32.79 -7.21 -12.59
N SER A 468 31.61 -6.92 -13.16
CA SER A 468 30.37 -6.79 -12.37
C SER A 468 29.98 -8.12 -11.75
N LEU A 469 30.00 -9.20 -12.55
CA LEU A 469 29.73 -10.56 -12.09
C LEU A 469 30.80 -11.05 -11.10
N ALA A 470 32.08 -10.76 -11.36
CA ALA A 470 33.17 -11.12 -10.47
C ALA A 470 33.04 -10.40 -9.13
N LEU A 471 32.70 -9.10 -9.12
CA LEU A 471 32.51 -8.33 -7.89
C LEU A 471 31.32 -8.86 -7.09
N LEU A 472 30.21 -9.20 -7.74
CA LEU A 472 29.10 -9.88 -7.09
C LEU A 472 29.56 -11.22 -6.49
N GLY A 473 30.35 -11.99 -7.24
CA GLY A 473 30.90 -13.26 -6.78
C GLY A 473 31.90 -13.16 -5.64
N VAL A 474 32.67 -12.08 -5.52
CA VAL A 474 33.52 -11.84 -4.33
C VAL A 474 32.66 -11.82 -3.08
N PHE A 475 31.54 -11.11 -3.09
CA PHE A 475 30.58 -11.09 -1.98
C PHE A 475 29.82 -12.40 -1.78
N HIS A 476 29.98 -13.43 -2.59
CA HIS A 476 29.48 -14.75 -2.24
C HIS A 476 30.35 -15.44 -1.17
N PHE A 477 31.66 -15.16 -1.21
CA PHE A 477 32.69 -15.83 -0.42
C PHE A 477 33.21 -15.00 0.76
N VAL A 478 32.93 -13.69 0.81
CA VAL A 478 33.42 -12.80 1.89
C VAL A 478 32.37 -12.70 3.00
N PRO A 479 32.58 -13.34 4.17
CA PRO A 479 31.57 -13.44 5.23
C PRO A 479 31.41 -12.13 6.01
N THR A 480 30.60 -11.22 5.47
CA THR A 480 30.24 -9.92 6.07
C THR A 480 28.93 -9.97 6.88
N SER A 481 28.12 -11.02 6.71
CA SER A 481 26.83 -11.21 7.37
C SER A 481 26.82 -12.52 8.18
N GLN A 482 26.10 -12.51 9.30
CA GLN A 482 25.87 -13.70 10.12
C GLN A 482 24.75 -14.60 9.58
N ILE A 483 23.92 -14.12 8.64
CA ILE A 483 22.74 -14.84 8.16
C ILE A 483 23.12 -16.11 7.38
N PRO A 484 24.06 -16.08 6.42
CA PRO A 484 24.42 -17.28 5.66
C PRO A 484 25.16 -18.36 6.48
N HIS A 485 25.38 -18.14 7.77
CA HIS A 485 25.97 -19.10 8.70
C HIS A 485 24.91 -19.77 9.59
N GLN A 486 23.64 -19.37 9.46
CA GLN A 486 22.56 -19.93 10.26
C GLN A 486 22.11 -21.27 9.66
N PRO A 487 21.87 -22.31 10.48
CA PRO A 487 21.46 -23.62 9.99
C PRO A 487 20.20 -23.60 9.11
N LEU A 488 19.26 -22.70 9.43
CA LEU A 488 18.06 -22.54 8.63
C LEU A 488 18.33 -21.92 7.25
N TYR A 489 19.30 -21.01 7.15
CA TYR A 489 19.69 -20.46 5.85
C TYR A 489 20.30 -21.57 4.98
N ASP A 490 21.24 -22.36 5.52
CA ASP A 490 21.87 -23.47 4.80
C ASP A 490 20.83 -24.47 4.27
N TYR A 491 19.81 -24.76 5.07
CA TYR A 491 18.69 -25.60 4.64
C TYR A 491 17.96 -25.01 3.41
N PHE A 492 17.65 -23.72 3.44
CA PHE A 492 16.97 -23.06 2.32
C PHE A 492 17.88 -22.84 1.11
N GLU A 493 19.18 -22.61 1.30
CA GLU A 493 20.17 -22.53 0.24
C GLU A 493 20.27 -23.87 -0.51
N GLN A 494 20.37 -24.99 0.21
CA GLN A 494 20.40 -26.32 -0.41
C GLN A 494 19.11 -26.66 -1.16
N ARG A 495 17.94 -26.27 -0.60
CA ARG A 495 16.65 -26.50 -1.25
C ARG A 495 16.44 -25.57 -2.44
N GLY A 496 16.75 -24.28 -2.29
CA GLY A 496 16.64 -23.26 -3.32
C GLY A 496 17.44 -23.61 -4.57
N ALA A 497 18.56 -24.30 -4.39
CA ALA A 497 19.36 -24.80 -5.51
C ALA A 497 18.57 -25.79 -6.40
N MET A 498 17.56 -26.47 -5.85
CA MET A 498 16.68 -27.43 -6.53
C MET A 498 15.46 -26.79 -7.21
N LEU A 499 15.35 -25.45 -7.24
CA LEU A 499 14.21 -24.75 -7.84
C LEU A 499 13.91 -25.25 -9.27
N GLY A 500 12.71 -25.80 -9.48
CA GLY A 500 12.27 -26.33 -10.78
C GLY A 500 12.73 -27.76 -11.12
N GLY A 501 13.43 -28.45 -10.22
CA GLY A 501 13.89 -29.83 -10.41
C GLY A 501 13.41 -30.78 -9.31
N GLU A 502 13.12 -32.03 -9.66
CA GLU A 502 12.85 -33.06 -8.67
C GLU A 502 14.15 -33.55 -8.02
N GLY A 503 14.47 -33.00 -6.85
CA GLY A 503 15.56 -33.49 -6.00
C GLY A 503 16.98 -33.24 -6.52
N THR A 504 17.14 -32.54 -7.65
CA THR A 504 18.45 -32.21 -8.23
C THR A 504 18.61 -30.69 -8.39
N PRO A 505 19.80 -30.13 -8.09
CA PRO A 505 20.05 -28.72 -8.30
C PRO A 505 19.94 -28.32 -9.79
N THR A 506 19.18 -27.28 -10.09
CA THR A 506 19.06 -26.72 -11.44
C THR A 506 20.04 -25.56 -11.62
N LEU A 507 20.38 -25.22 -12.86
CA LEU A 507 21.22 -24.05 -13.15
C LEU A 507 20.57 -22.76 -12.61
N GLY A 508 19.26 -22.61 -12.81
CA GLY A 508 18.48 -21.46 -12.34
C GLY A 508 18.45 -21.38 -10.81
N GLY A 509 18.20 -22.49 -10.12
CA GLY A 509 18.20 -22.55 -8.66
C GLY A 509 19.58 -22.20 -8.07
N ARG A 510 20.66 -22.75 -8.64
CA ARG A 510 22.04 -22.41 -8.23
C ARG A 510 22.34 -20.92 -8.43
N ALA A 511 21.94 -20.35 -9.56
CA ALA A 511 22.14 -18.93 -9.83
C ALA A 511 21.36 -18.04 -8.85
N MET A 512 20.12 -18.42 -8.52
CA MET A 512 19.28 -17.70 -7.54
C MET A 512 19.89 -17.72 -6.15
N VAL A 513 20.32 -18.88 -5.67
CA VAL A 513 20.97 -19.03 -4.35
C VAL A 513 22.29 -18.29 -4.29
N PHE A 514 23.11 -18.39 -5.35
CA PHE A 514 24.36 -17.63 -5.47
C PHE A 514 24.09 -16.12 -5.36
N TYR A 515 23.09 -15.64 -6.10
CA TYR A 515 22.64 -14.25 -6.05
C TYR A 515 22.18 -13.87 -4.64
N ALA A 516 21.27 -14.64 -4.02
CA ALA A 516 20.73 -14.38 -2.68
C ALA A 516 21.84 -14.25 -1.63
N ARG A 517 22.79 -15.19 -1.61
CA ARG A 517 23.93 -15.16 -0.68
C ARG A 517 24.81 -13.93 -0.92
N SER A 518 25.12 -13.63 -2.18
CA SER A 518 25.95 -12.47 -2.55
C SER A 518 25.32 -11.15 -2.13
N VAL A 519 24.00 -10.99 -2.34
CA VAL A 519 23.31 -9.76 -1.96
C VAL A 519 23.13 -9.64 -0.45
N ILE A 520 22.89 -10.73 0.28
CA ILE A 520 22.85 -10.68 1.75
C ILE A 520 24.20 -10.22 2.31
N GLN A 521 25.31 -10.73 1.77
CA GLN A 521 26.66 -10.36 2.21
C GLN A 521 27.07 -8.95 1.75
N VAL A 522 26.63 -8.42 0.61
CA VAL A 522 27.04 -7.05 0.22
C VAL A 522 26.42 -5.96 1.11
N GLN A 523 25.25 -6.22 1.70
CA GLN A 523 24.38 -5.20 2.30
C GLN A 523 24.91 -4.55 3.58
N PRO A 524 25.59 -5.25 4.52
CA PRO A 524 26.21 -4.60 5.67
C PRO A 524 27.24 -3.52 5.29
N VAL A 525 27.85 -3.64 4.12
CA VAL A 525 28.85 -2.70 3.60
C VAL A 525 28.22 -1.63 2.71
N ALA A 526 27.33 -2.05 1.80
CA ALA A 526 26.74 -1.16 0.80
C ALA A 526 25.67 -0.23 1.38
N TYR A 527 24.80 -0.73 2.25
CA TYR A 527 23.66 0.03 2.75
C TYR A 527 24.05 1.31 3.51
N PRO A 528 25.03 1.31 4.44
CA PRO A 528 25.42 2.54 5.13
C PRO A 528 25.89 3.64 4.18
N LEU A 529 26.61 3.27 3.11
CA LEU A 529 27.03 4.21 2.07
C LEU A 529 25.83 4.74 1.27
N PHE A 530 24.93 3.85 0.88
CA PHE A 530 23.73 4.19 0.11
C PHE A 530 22.80 5.11 0.87
N GLU A 531 22.60 4.82 2.16
CA GLU A 531 21.79 5.64 3.04
C GLU A 531 22.44 7.00 3.33
N ALA A 532 23.77 7.06 3.50
CA ALA A 532 24.49 8.32 3.64
C ALA A 532 24.34 9.21 2.38
N VAL A 533 24.40 8.62 1.18
CA VAL A 533 24.12 9.34 -0.08
C VAL A 533 22.70 9.87 -0.08
N ARG A 534 21.72 9.05 0.30
CA ARG A 534 20.32 9.47 0.34
C ARG A 534 20.09 10.64 1.30
N VAL A 535 20.57 10.53 2.54
CA VAL A 535 20.35 11.52 3.59
C VAL A 535 21.10 12.81 3.29
N HIS A 536 22.39 12.73 2.96
CA HIS A 536 23.24 13.91 2.86
C HIS A 536 23.31 14.52 1.46
N VAL A 537 23.21 13.72 0.40
CA VAL A 537 23.31 14.21 -0.99
C VAL A 537 21.92 14.45 -1.57
N LEU A 538 21.01 13.50 -1.40
CA LEU A 538 19.63 13.60 -1.91
C LEU A 538 18.64 14.20 -0.91
N ARG A 539 19.13 14.76 0.20
CA ARG A 539 18.33 15.45 1.23
C ARG A 539 17.19 14.61 1.78
N GLY A 540 17.42 13.31 1.94
CA GLY A 540 16.45 12.38 2.50
C GLY A 540 15.29 12.05 1.57
N HIS A 541 15.46 12.16 0.24
CA HIS A 541 14.40 11.82 -0.72
C HIS A 541 13.77 10.46 -0.42
N ASP A 542 12.44 10.41 -0.48
CA ASP A 542 11.64 9.29 0.01
C ASP A 542 11.40 8.24 -1.08
N PHE A 543 11.57 8.61 -2.36
CA PHE A 543 11.18 7.77 -3.48
C PHE A 543 9.77 7.22 -3.25
N GLY A 544 8.87 8.09 -2.75
CA GLY A 544 7.46 7.87 -2.39
C GLY A 544 7.20 6.75 -1.41
N TYR A 545 8.20 6.43 -0.58
CA TYR A 545 8.02 5.63 0.62
C TYR A 545 8.34 6.49 1.85
N ARG A 546 7.30 6.81 2.63
CA ARG A 546 7.49 7.39 3.95
C ARG A 546 7.46 6.27 4.98
N PRO A 547 8.58 5.99 5.67
CA PRO A 547 8.53 5.02 6.77
C PRO A 547 7.53 5.54 7.79
N THR A 548 6.61 4.67 8.21
CA THR A 548 5.75 4.91 9.36
C THR A 548 6.64 5.00 10.60
N THR A 549 7.09 6.21 10.93
CA THR A 549 7.68 6.47 12.23
C THR A 549 6.54 6.41 13.24
N ILE A 550 6.80 5.77 14.39
CA ILE A 550 5.85 5.65 15.52
C ILE A 550 5.48 7.05 16.10
N ALA A 551 6.02 8.14 15.56
CA ALA A 551 5.97 9.48 16.14
C ALA A 551 5.22 10.55 15.33
N ASP A 552 4.74 10.29 14.11
CA ASP A 552 4.26 11.37 13.20
C ASP A 552 2.76 11.35 12.87
N ASP A 553 1.92 10.72 13.70
CA ASP A 553 0.44 10.83 13.63
C ASP A 553 -0.09 11.74 14.76
N SER A 554 0.57 12.87 15.05
CA SER A 554 0.08 13.86 16.04
C SER A 554 -0.62 15.07 15.44
N HIS A 555 -0.77 15.12 14.11
CA HIS A 555 -1.58 16.13 13.43
C HIS A 555 -2.25 15.52 12.20
N ASP A 556 -3.49 15.08 12.37
CA ASP A 556 -4.59 15.28 11.42
C ASP A 556 -5.95 15.00 12.11
#